data_AF-A0A9D8K4S4-F1
#
_entry.id   AF-A0A9D8K4S4-F1
#
_cell.length_a   1.000
_cell.length_b   1.000
_cell.length_c   1.000
_cell.angle_alpha   90.00
_cell.angle_beta   90.00
_cell.angle_gamma   90.00
#
_symmetry.space_group_name_H-M   'P 1'
#
loop_
_entity.id
_entity.type
_entity.pdbx_description
1 polymer ?
#
loop_
_entity_poly.entity_id
_entity_poly.type
_entity_poly.pdbx_seq_one_letter_code
_entity_poly.pdbx_strand_id
1 'polypeptide(L)'
;MVAAALPSLLAACAPRGAGNAPGPSVQREASTRRAAEPRRLAEARARAERQRLRERCLRERPGLETGMAALRRAESRLARVKEEGYAPLPPPPPWDEAAEARFRQEDRDADWLRHQREREAWREGEGIRRARWWSDHQARLGEAQAELNASARALREQRPDLFTGPVSIEFNPAVAEQIRTCANVAAQPAFQPAVPAAGKTAPP
;
A
#
# COMPACT_ATOMS: atom_id res chain seq x y z
N MET A 1 77.30 -34.28 48.23
CA MET A 1 78.35 -33.27 48.48
C MET A 1 77.76 -31.94 48.03
N VAL A 2 77.47 -30.91 48.82
CA VAL A 2 77.74 -30.46 50.22
C VAL A 2 76.55 -29.51 50.52
N ALA A 3 75.62 -29.84 51.42
CA ALA A 3 75.51 -29.36 52.81
C ALA A 3 75.82 -27.87 53.06
N ALA A 4 74.82 -27.06 53.40
CA ALA A 4 74.84 -25.96 54.39
C ALA A 4 73.56 -25.10 54.17
N ALA A 5 72.57 -25.07 55.06
CA ALA A 5 72.54 -24.48 56.41
C ALA A 5 71.79 -23.12 56.39
N LEU A 6 70.72 -23.07 57.19
CA LEU A 6 69.85 -21.94 57.50
C LEU A 6 70.64 -20.76 58.12
N PRO A 7 70.09 -19.53 58.14
CA PRO A 7 69.25 -19.16 59.29
C PRO A 7 67.98 -18.36 58.96
N SER A 8 66.98 -18.63 59.79
CA SER A 8 65.82 -17.81 60.14
C SER A 8 66.15 -16.32 60.27
N LEU A 9 65.23 -15.45 59.83
CA LEU A 9 64.87 -14.23 60.56
C LEU A 9 63.46 -13.77 60.13
N LEU A 10 62.57 -13.77 61.13
CA LEU A 10 61.25 -13.16 61.11
C LEU A 10 61.38 -11.65 60.89
N ALA A 11 60.68 -11.13 59.88
CA ALA A 11 60.38 -9.70 59.79
C ALA A 11 58.89 -9.54 59.44
N ALA A 12 58.10 -9.35 60.49
CA ALA A 12 56.73 -8.90 60.39
C ALA A 12 56.72 -7.45 59.85
N CYS A 13 56.08 -7.25 58.71
CA CYS A 13 55.59 -5.94 58.29
C CYS A 13 54.18 -6.14 57.72
N ALA A 14 53.21 -5.96 58.61
CA ALA A 14 51.82 -5.79 58.23
C ALA A 14 51.63 -4.41 57.58
N PRO A 15 51.16 -4.32 56.33
CA PRO A 15 50.54 -3.09 55.87
C PRO A 15 49.16 -3.02 56.53
N ARG A 16 49.07 -2.31 57.66
CA ARG A 16 47.80 -1.88 58.25
C ARG A 16 47.25 -0.73 57.41
N GLY A 17 46.85 -1.05 56.18
CA GLY A 17 46.03 -0.17 55.35
C GLY A 17 44.65 -0.14 55.99
N ALA A 18 44.37 0.91 56.75
CA ALA A 18 43.03 1.22 57.21
C ALA A 18 42.12 1.29 55.99
N GLY A 19 41.29 0.25 55.80
CA GLY A 19 40.28 0.22 54.77
C GLY A 19 39.34 1.39 55.02
N ASN A 20 39.47 2.45 54.22
CA ASN A 20 38.43 3.45 54.05
C ASN A 20 37.22 2.72 53.46
N ALA A 21 36.40 2.14 54.33
CA ALA A 21 35.11 1.62 53.95
C ALA A 21 34.35 2.81 53.32
N PRO A 22 33.88 2.69 52.06
CA PRO A 22 33.13 3.76 51.44
C PRO A 22 31.95 4.12 52.35
N GLY A 23 31.88 5.39 52.77
CA GLY A 23 30.84 5.88 53.66
C GLY A 23 29.43 5.57 53.13
N PRO A 24 28.41 5.55 54.00
CA PRO A 24 27.05 5.13 53.65
C PRO A 24 26.43 5.88 52.45
N SER A 25 26.90 7.09 52.17
CA SER A 25 26.55 7.90 50.99
C SER A 25 27.01 7.26 49.67
N VAL A 26 28.25 6.75 49.62
CA VAL A 26 28.84 6.12 48.44
C VAL A 26 28.17 4.75 48.16
N GLN A 27 27.76 4.04 49.21
CA GLN A 27 27.00 2.79 49.08
C GLN A 27 25.57 3.02 48.56
N ARG A 28 24.91 4.14 48.93
CA ARG A 28 23.60 4.55 48.38
C ARG A 28 23.66 4.96 46.91
N GLU A 29 24.72 5.65 46.50
CA GLU A 29 24.93 6.02 45.09
C GLU A 29 25.27 4.81 44.22
N ALA A 30 26.05 3.85 44.74
CA ALA A 30 26.35 2.60 44.03
C ALA A 30 25.10 1.71 43.87
N SER A 31 24.24 1.61 44.88
CA SER A 31 23.00 0.83 44.81
C SER A 31 21.95 1.47 43.90
N THR A 32 21.83 2.81 43.90
CA THR A 32 20.95 3.52 42.95
C THR A 32 21.45 3.43 41.51
N ARG A 33 22.77 3.47 41.25
CA ARG A 33 23.34 3.22 39.91
C ARG A 33 23.07 1.80 39.42
N ARG A 34 23.24 0.78 40.28
CA ARG A 34 22.92 -0.63 39.94
C ARG A 34 21.43 -0.85 39.67
N ALA A 35 20.55 -0.14 40.38
CA ALA A 35 19.10 -0.18 40.12
C ALA A 35 18.67 0.59 38.85
N ALA A 36 19.42 1.62 38.44
CA ALA A 36 19.13 2.43 37.25
C ALA A 36 19.67 1.81 35.94
N GLU A 37 20.70 0.98 36.01
CA GLU A 37 21.30 0.29 34.87
C GLU A 37 20.31 -0.56 34.04
N PRO A 38 19.45 -1.43 34.63
CA PRO A 38 18.48 -2.20 33.85
C PRO A 38 17.44 -1.31 33.15
N ARG A 39 17.04 -0.18 33.76
CA ARG A 39 16.14 0.79 33.14
C ARG A 39 16.78 1.47 31.93
N ARG A 40 18.04 1.89 32.05
CA ARG A 40 18.80 2.49 30.93
C ARG A 40 18.99 1.49 29.78
N LEU A 41 19.30 0.23 30.08
CA LEU A 41 19.40 -0.83 29.07
C LEU A 41 18.06 -1.10 28.39
N ALA A 42 16.96 -1.13 29.13
CA ALA A 42 15.62 -1.28 28.57
C ALA A 42 15.24 -0.11 27.64
N GLU A 43 15.51 1.13 28.06
CA GLU A 43 15.29 2.32 27.22
C GLU A 43 16.16 2.33 25.96
N ALA A 44 17.42 1.91 26.06
CA ALA A 44 18.31 1.79 24.91
C ALA A 44 17.81 0.74 23.91
N ARG A 45 17.36 -0.43 24.40
CA ARG A 45 16.74 -1.47 23.56
C ARG A 45 15.47 -0.96 22.88
N ALA A 46 14.59 -0.28 23.61
CA ALA A 46 13.38 0.31 23.06
C ALA A 46 13.69 1.37 21.98
N ARG A 47 14.73 2.18 22.17
CA ARG A 47 15.19 3.16 21.16
C ARG A 47 15.73 2.46 19.91
N ALA A 48 16.57 1.44 20.07
CA ALA A 48 17.12 0.68 18.96
C ALA A 48 16.02 -0.01 18.14
N GLU A 49 15.01 -0.59 18.82
CA GLU A 49 13.89 -1.23 18.14
C GLU A 49 13.04 -0.22 17.35
N ARG A 50 12.74 0.95 17.94
CA ARG A 50 12.06 2.04 17.23
C ARG A 50 12.84 2.53 16.01
N GLN A 51 14.17 2.61 16.09
CA GLN A 51 15.02 2.99 14.96
C GLN A 51 14.95 1.94 13.85
N ARG A 52 15.08 0.65 14.17
CA ARG A 52 14.97 -0.46 13.19
C ARG A 52 13.63 -0.45 12.46
N LEU A 53 12.56 -0.25 13.21
CA LEU A 53 11.19 -0.15 12.68
C LEU A 53 11.02 1.07 11.75
N ARG A 54 11.57 2.23 12.14
CA ARG A 54 11.56 3.43 11.31
C ARG A 54 12.38 3.26 10.03
N GLU A 55 13.56 2.67 10.10
CA GLU A 55 14.40 2.38 8.94
C GLU A 55 13.72 1.41 7.97
N ARG A 56 13.04 0.37 8.49
CA ARG A 56 12.22 -0.51 7.66
C ARG A 56 11.11 0.29 6.94
N CYS A 57 10.35 1.11 7.67
CA CYS A 57 9.32 1.95 7.07
C CYS A 57 9.88 2.85 5.96
N LEU A 58 10.99 3.53 6.21
CA LEU A 58 11.62 4.41 5.23
C LEU A 58 12.10 3.66 3.97
N ARG A 59 12.53 2.39 4.11
CA ARG A 59 12.90 1.54 2.97
C ARG A 59 11.68 1.07 2.17
N GLU A 60 10.58 0.73 2.84
CA GLU A 60 9.38 0.19 2.19
C GLU A 60 8.49 1.30 1.60
N ARG A 61 8.50 2.51 2.18
CA ARG A 61 7.62 3.63 1.81
C ARG A 61 7.61 3.94 0.30
N PRO A 62 8.75 4.08 -0.40
CA PRO A 62 8.72 4.43 -1.83
C PRO A 62 7.98 3.41 -2.69
N GLY A 63 8.11 2.11 -2.37
CA GLY A 63 7.40 1.05 -3.07
C GLY A 63 5.89 1.13 -2.85
N LEU A 64 5.48 1.38 -1.61
CA LEU A 64 4.06 1.53 -1.25
C LEU A 64 3.44 2.77 -1.86
N GLU A 65 4.12 3.91 -1.83
CA GLU A 65 3.67 5.15 -2.47
C GLU A 65 3.52 4.96 -3.99
N THR A 66 4.47 4.26 -4.61
CA THR A 66 4.40 3.91 -6.04
C THR A 66 3.21 3.00 -6.34
N GLY A 67 2.97 1.97 -5.51
CA GLY A 67 1.84 1.06 -5.66
C GLY A 67 0.49 1.75 -5.47
N MET A 68 0.35 2.62 -4.47
CA MET A 68 -0.84 3.46 -4.27
C MET A 68 -1.10 4.40 -5.45
N ALA A 69 -0.05 5.03 -5.98
CA ALA A 69 -0.18 5.88 -7.17
C ALA A 69 -0.57 5.08 -8.42
N ALA A 70 -0.03 3.87 -8.59
CA ALA A 70 -0.42 2.96 -9.67
C ALA A 70 -1.89 2.57 -9.58
N LEU A 71 -2.39 2.24 -8.38
CA LEU A 71 -3.80 1.92 -8.17
C LEU A 71 -4.71 3.08 -8.58
N ARG A 72 -4.43 4.30 -8.11
CA ARG A 72 -5.21 5.50 -8.48
C ARG A 72 -5.20 5.78 -9.99
N ARG A 73 -4.08 5.55 -10.66
CA ARG A 73 -3.99 5.66 -12.13
C ARG A 73 -4.86 4.62 -12.82
N ALA A 74 -4.87 3.39 -12.34
CA ALA A 74 -5.72 2.32 -12.88
C ALA A 74 -7.21 2.62 -12.67
N GLU A 75 -7.60 3.14 -11.49
CA GLU A 75 -8.96 3.61 -11.22
C GLU A 75 -9.37 4.71 -12.20
N SER A 76 -8.50 5.72 -12.38
CA SER A 76 -8.75 6.84 -13.29
C SER A 76 -8.85 6.37 -14.75
N ARG A 77 -8.03 5.40 -15.16
CA ARG A 77 -8.11 4.79 -16.49
C ARG A 77 -9.45 4.09 -16.67
N LEU A 78 -9.88 3.27 -15.71
CA LEU A 78 -11.16 2.57 -15.77
C LEU A 78 -12.33 3.55 -15.83
N ALA A 79 -12.33 4.60 -15.02
CA ALA A 79 -13.34 5.65 -15.04
C ALA A 79 -13.42 6.32 -16.42
N ARG A 80 -12.27 6.73 -16.98
CA ARG A 80 -12.21 7.34 -18.31
C ARG A 80 -12.75 6.43 -19.41
N VAL A 81 -12.43 5.13 -19.37
CA VAL A 81 -12.98 4.19 -20.36
C VAL A 81 -14.49 4.05 -20.18
N LYS A 82 -15.01 3.97 -18.94
CA LYS A 82 -16.46 3.89 -18.69
C LYS A 82 -17.24 5.12 -19.17
N GLU A 83 -16.62 6.30 -19.11
CA GLU A 83 -17.22 7.56 -19.56
C GLU A 83 -17.13 7.76 -21.08
N GLU A 84 -16.32 6.96 -21.78
CA GLU A 84 -16.18 7.05 -23.22
C GLU A 84 -17.48 6.62 -23.93
N GLY A 85 -18.11 7.56 -24.63
CA GLY A 85 -19.33 7.33 -25.40
C GLY A 85 -19.06 7.10 -26.89
N TYR A 86 -19.99 6.42 -27.56
CA TYR A 86 -19.98 6.31 -29.02
C TYR A 86 -20.44 7.63 -29.66
N ALA A 87 -19.66 8.14 -30.62
CA ALA A 87 -20.01 9.29 -31.43
C ALA A 87 -20.35 8.84 -32.88
N PRO A 88 -21.63 8.87 -33.30
CA PRO A 88 -22.02 8.48 -34.65
C PRO A 88 -21.60 9.53 -35.69
N LEU A 89 -21.41 9.13 -36.96
CA LEU A 89 -21.31 10.10 -38.05
C LEU A 89 -22.67 10.77 -38.29
N PRO A 90 -22.70 12.02 -38.79
CA PRO A 90 -23.94 12.66 -39.16
C PRO A 90 -24.67 11.84 -40.25
N PRO A 91 -26.00 11.69 -40.16
CA PRO A 91 -26.78 11.08 -41.23
C PRO A 91 -26.81 11.97 -42.48
N PRO A 92 -27.15 11.40 -43.65
CA PRO A 92 -27.53 12.20 -44.81
C PRO A 92 -28.63 13.21 -44.45
N PRO A 93 -28.61 14.42 -45.03
CA PRO A 93 -29.65 15.42 -44.79
C PRO A 93 -31.03 14.88 -45.18
N PRO A 94 -32.12 15.32 -44.53
CA PRO A 94 -33.46 14.90 -44.93
C PRO A 94 -33.76 15.35 -46.37
N TRP A 95 -34.63 14.60 -47.05
CA TRP A 95 -35.16 14.97 -48.36
C TRP A 95 -35.92 16.29 -48.29
N ASP A 96 -35.61 17.23 -49.18
CA ASP A 96 -36.25 18.55 -49.26
C ASP A 96 -37.27 18.57 -50.41
N GLU A 97 -38.53 18.28 -50.09
CA GLU A 97 -39.59 18.24 -51.10
C GLU A 97 -39.79 19.57 -51.83
N ALA A 98 -39.56 20.70 -51.15
CA ALA A 98 -39.75 22.02 -51.74
C ALA A 98 -38.64 22.35 -52.73
N ALA A 99 -37.38 22.00 -52.41
CA ALA A 99 -36.27 22.14 -53.33
C ALA A 99 -36.42 21.23 -54.55
N GLU A 100 -36.98 20.03 -54.37
CA GLU A 100 -37.11 19.02 -55.41
C GLU A 100 -38.30 19.29 -56.35
N ALA A 101 -39.34 19.98 -55.87
CA ALA A 101 -40.53 20.31 -56.66
C ALA A 101 -40.28 21.10 -57.96
N ARG A 102 -39.10 21.72 -58.11
CA ARG A 102 -38.69 22.44 -59.34
C ARG A 102 -38.26 21.51 -60.48
N PHE A 103 -37.97 20.25 -60.19
CA PHE A 103 -37.50 19.28 -61.16
C PHE A 103 -38.65 18.46 -61.77
N ARG A 104 -38.36 17.78 -62.87
CA ARG A 104 -39.33 16.87 -63.51
C ARG A 104 -39.56 15.65 -62.63
N GLN A 105 -40.72 15.01 -62.78
CA GLN A 105 -41.08 13.85 -61.97
C GLN A 105 -40.04 12.73 -62.07
N GLU A 106 -39.55 12.45 -63.28
CA GLU A 106 -38.59 11.38 -63.51
C GLU A 106 -37.26 11.62 -62.79
N ASP A 107 -36.80 12.88 -62.77
CA ASP A 107 -35.58 13.29 -62.06
C ASP A 107 -35.78 13.17 -60.54
N ARG A 108 -36.94 13.61 -60.03
CA ARG A 108 -37.29 13.49 -58.61
C ARG A 108 -37.30 12.03 -58.14
N ASP A 109 -37.88 11.13 -58.94
CA ASP A 109 -37.94 9.70 -58.61
C ASP A 109 -36.55 9.08 -58.57
N ALA A 110 -35.68 9.44 -59.52
CA ALA A 110 -34.30 8.98 -59.57
C ALA A 110 -33.49 9.47 -58.35
N ASP A 111 -33.63 10.74 -57.98
CA ASP A 111 -32.91 11.31 -56.83
C ASP A 111 -33.48 10.84 -55.49
N TRP A 112 -34.79 10.60 -55.40
CA TRP A 112 -35.40 9.93 -54.23
C TRP A 112 -34.81 8.53 -54.03
N LEU A 113 -34.71 7.73 -55.11
CA LEU A 113 -34.10 6.40 -55.04
C LEU A 113 -32.62 6.47 -54.63
N ARG A 114 -31.87 7.44 -55.14
CA ARG A 114 -30.47 7.68 -54.73
C ARG A 114 -30.39 8.02 -53.25
N HIS A 115 -31.23 8.93 -52.78
CA HIS A 115 -31.32 9.35 -51.39
C HIS A 115 -31.65 8.18 -50.45
N GLN A 116 -32.59 7.31 -50.81
CA GLN A 116 -32.90 6.11 -50.01
C GLN A 116 -31.71 5.15 -49.92
N ARG A 117 -31.03 4.89 -51.05
CA ARG A 117 -29.82 4.04 -51.05
C ARG A 117 -28.72 4.62 -50.18
N GLU A 118 -28.48 5.94 -50.23
CA GLU A 118 -27.50 6.61 -49.38
C GLU A 118 -27.84 6.47 -47.89
N ARG A 119 -29.11 6.62 -47.52
CA ARG A 119 -29.57 6.41 -46.13
C ARG A 119 -29.41 4.97 -45.67
N GLU A 120 -29.66 4.00 -46.54
CA GLU A 120 -29.43 2.58 -46.25
C GLU A 120 -27.94 2.28 -46.05
N ALA A 121 -27.09 2.71 -46.98
CA ALA A 121 -25.65 2.54 -46.87
C ALA A 121 -25.08 3.21 -45.61
N TRP A 122 -25.57 4.40 -45.26
CA TRP A 122 -25.20 5.08 -44.02
C TRP A 122 -25.60 4.27 -42.79
N ARG A 123 -26.83 3.73 -42.74
CA ARG A 123 -27.31 2.91 -41.61
C ARG A 123 -26.48 1.64 -41.43
N GLU A 124 -26.19 0.95 -42.53
CA GLU A 124 -25.34 -0.25 -42.51
C GLU A 124 -23.92 0.08 -42.02
N GLY A 125 -23.32 1.13 -42.58
CA GLY A 125 -22.00 1.61 -42.16
C GLY A 125 -21.94 2.02 -40.69
N GLU A 126 -22.97 2.69 -40.17
CA GLU A 126 -23.09 3.03 -38.74
C GLU A 126 -23.25 1.79 -37.86
N GLY A 127 -24.01 0.79 -38.32
CA GLY A 127 -24.14 -0.49 -37.61
C GLY A 127 -22.77 -1.17 -37.42
N ILE A 128 -21.98 -1.23 -38.50
CA ILE A 128 -20.62 -1.80 -38.47
C ILE A 128 -19.70 -0.99 -37.57
N ARG A 129 -19.71 0.35 -37.67
CA ARG A 129 -18.89 1.23 -36.84
C ARG A 129 -19.22 1.07 -35.35
N ARG A 130 -20.50 1.06 -35.00
CA ARG A 130 -20.97 0.84 -33.63
C ARG A 130 -20.54 -0.51 -33.10
N ALA A 131 -20.69 -1.57 -33.90
CA ALA A 131 -20.29 -2.92 -33.49
C ALA A 131 -18.78 -3.02 -33.21
N ARG A 132 -17.95 -2.43 -34.07
CA ARG A 132 -16.50 -2.35 -33.86
C ARG A 132 -16.15 -1.56 -32.61
N TRP A 133 -16.70 -0.35 -32.48
CA TRP A 133 -16.48 0.48 -31.30
C TRP A 133 -16.87 -0.24 -30.01
N TRP A 134 -18.02 -0.93 -29.99
CA TRP A 134 -18.47 -1.68 -28.82
C TRP A 134 -17.50 -2.80 -28.46
N SER A 135 -17.06 -3.58 -29.45
CA SER A 135 -16.06 -4.65 -29.24
C SER A 135 -14.76 -4.09 -28.66
N ASP A 136 -14.23 -3.02 -29.25
CA ASP A 136 -12.98 -2.39 -28.80
C ASP A 136 -13.15 -1.78 -27.39
N HIS A 137 -14.30 -1.16 -27.12
CA HIS A 137 -14.61 -0.59 -25.82
C HIS A 137 -14.71 -1.66 -24.73
N GLN A 138 -15.34 -2.81 -25.01
CA GLN A 138 -15.37 -3.94 -24.09
C GLN A 138 -13.98 -4.51 -23.80
N ALA A 139 -13.12 -4.62 -24.83
CA ALA A 139 -11.72 -5.03 -24.63
C ALA A 139 -10.97 -4.04 -23.72
N ARG A 140 -11.08 -2.73 -23.99
CA ARG A 140 -10.47 -1.67 -23.16
C ARG A 140 -10.99 -1.68 -21.72
N LEU A 141 -12.29 -1.92 -21.51
CA LEU A 141 -12.88 -2.07 -20.18
C LEU A 141 -12.28 -3.27 -19.44
N GLY A 142 -12.18 -4.41 -20.11
CA GLY A 142 -11.57 -5.62 -19.56
C GLY A 142 -10.11 -5.40 -19.16
N GLU A 143 -9.31 -4.78 -20.02
CA GLU A 143 -7.91 -4.44 -19.72
C GLU A 143 -7.77 -3.47 -18.55
N ALA A 144 -8.58 -2.40 -18.51
CA ALA A 144 -8.54 -1.42 -17.43
C ALA A 144 -8.94 -2.04 -16.08
N GLN A 145 -9.95 -2.92 -16.09
CA GLN A 145 -10.35 -3.66 -14.89
C GLN A 145 -9.27 -4.65 -14.44
N ALA A 146 -8.62 -5.34 -15.38
CA ALA A 146 -7.51 -6.24 -15.07
C ALA A 146 -6.32 -5.51 -14.46
N GLU A 147 -5.96 -4.34 -14.99
CA GLU A 147 -4.89 -3.49 -14.45
C GLU A 147 -5.21 -3.00 -13.03
N LEU A 148 -6.45 -2.57 -12.78
CA LEU A 148 -6.92 -2.18 -11.45
C LEU A 148 -6.80 -3.34 -10.46
N ASN A 149 -7.28 -4.53 -10.85
CA ASN A 149 -7.23 -5.72 -10.03
C ASN A 149 -5.80 -6.17 -9.74
N ALA A 150 -4.91 -6.10 -10.74
CA ALA A 150 -3.49 -6.45 -10.59
C ALA A 150 -2.78 -5.48 -9.63
N SER A 151 -3.03 -4.18 -9.78
CA SER A 151 -2.49 -3.14 -8.88
C SER A 151 -2.96 -3.33 -7.44
N ALA A 152 -4.26 -3.62 -7.26
CA ALA A 152 -4.83 -3.87 -5.94
C ALA A 152 -4.24 -5.13 -5.30
N ARG A 153 -4.06 -6.21 -6.08
CA ARG A 153 -3.45 -7.45 -5.60
C ARG A 153 -1.99 -7.25 -5.16
N ALA A 154 -1.18 -6.62 -6.01
CA ALA A 154 0.22 -6.35 -5.71
C ALA A 154 0.37 -5.53 -4.40
N LEU A 155 -0.49 -4.54 -4.19
CA LEU A 155 -0.47 -3.74 -2.97
C LEU A 155 -0.95 -4.54 -1.74
N ARG A 156 -1.95 -5.43 -1.89
CA ARG A 156 -2.41 -6.33 -0.81
C ARG A 156 -1.35 -7.35 -0.41
N GLU A 157 -0.61 -7.90 -1.36
CA GLU A 157 0.49 -8.83 -1.09
C GLU A 157 1.61 -8.17 -0.27
N GLN A 158 1.82 -6.87 -0.45
CA GLN A 158 2.79 -6.10 0.32
C GLN A 158 2.25 -5.67 1.68
N ARG A 159 1.03 -5.10 1.73
CA ARG A 159 0.41 -4.50 2.92
C ARG A 159 -1.12 -4.71 2.92
N PRO A 160 -1.62 -5.83 3.46
CA PRO A 160 -3.06 -6.09 3.50
C PRO A 160 -3.80 -5.16 4.48
N ASP A 161 -3.11 -4.63 5.48
CA ASP A 161 -3.59 -3.65 6.46
C ASP A 161 -3.94 -2.28 5.85
N LEU A 162 -3.46 -2.02 4.62
CA LEU A 162 -3.68 -0.78 3.90
C LEU A 162 -5.12 -0.63 3.42
N PHE A 163 -5.88 -1.72 3.30
CA PHE A 163 -7.26 -1.72 2.80
C PHE A 163 -8.28 -1.85 3.94
N THR A 164 -9.47 -1.29 3.76
CA THR A 164 -10.57 -1.37 4.75
C THR A 164 -11.20 -2.76 4.87
N GLY A 165 -10.87 -3.68 3.95
CA GLY A 165 -11.34 -5.06 3.98
C GLY A 165 -10.70 -5.92 2.88
N PRO A 166 -10.96 -7.25 2.88
CA PRO A 166 -10.27 -8.19 1.99
C PRO A 166 -10.58 -8.00 0.50
N VAL A 167 -11.75 -7.43 0.19
CA VAL A 167 -12.21 -7.16 -1.18
C VAL A 167 -12.29 -5.67 -1.51
N SER A 168 -12.09 -4.80 -0.51
CA SER A 168 -12.18 -3.35 -0.68
C SER A 168 -10.96 -2.80 -1.41
N ILE A 169 -11.17 -1.85 -2.32
CA ILE A 169 -10.10 -1.02 -2.92
C ILE A 169 -9.88 0.28 -2.14
N GLU A 170 -10.73 0.58 -1.16
CA GLU A 170 -10.60 1.77 -0.34
C GLU A 170 -9.45 1.62 0.65
N PHE A 171 -8.65 2.69 0.73
CA PHE A 171 -7.53 2.76 1.65
C PHE A 171 -8.01 3.07 3.07
N ASN A 172 -7.43 2.38 4.05
CA ASN A 172 -7.52 2.75 5.45
C ASN A 172 -6.69 4.04 5.67
N PRO A 173 -7.34 5.19 5.96
CA PRO A 173 -6.65 6.47 6.02
C PRO A 173 -5.62 6.52 7.15
N ALA A 174 -5.86 5.82 8.26
CA ALA A 174 -4.92 5.75 9.36
C ALA A 174 -3.63 5.04 8.94
N VAL A 175 -3.73 3.89 8.27
CA VAL A 175 -2.56 3.11 7.81
C VAL A 175 -1.82 3.84 6.70
N ALA A 176 -2.55 4.47 5.76
CA ALA A 176 -1.94 5.27 4.71
C ALA A 176 -1.10 6.43 5.28
N GLU A 177 -1.59 7.14 6.29
CA GLU A 177 -0.81 8.22 6.94
C GLU A 177 0.36 7.69 7.79
N GLN A 178 0.22 6.51 8.40
CA GLN A 178 1.35 5.86 9.08
C GLN A 178 2.51 5.57 8.12
N ILE A 179 2.19 5.10 6.91
CA ILE A 179 3.19 4.82 5.86
C ILE A 179 3.87 6.10 5.39
N ARG A 180 3.11 7.19 5.18
CA ARG A 180 3.67 8.48 4.74
C ARG A 180 4.61 9.09 5.78
N THR A 181 4.16 9.12 7.03
CA THR A 181 4.87 9.81 8.13
C THR A 181 5.95 8.95 8.77
N CYS A 182 5.88 7.63 8.67
CA CYS A 182 6.67 6.68 9.44
C CYS A 182 6.70 7.00 10.97
N ALA A 183 5.69 7.73 11.46
CA ALA A 183 5.71 8.31 12.81
C ALA A 183 5.22 7.34 13.90
N ASN A 184 4.42 6.33 13.51
CA ASN A 184 3.65 5.50 14.46
C ASN A 184 4.10 4.04 14.57
N VAL A 185 5.27 3.67 14.04
CA VAL A 185 5.74 2.26 14.15
C VAL A 185 6.01 1.85 15.60
N ALA A 186 6.08 2.81 16.54
CA ALA A 186 6.25 2.58 17.97
C ALA A 186 4.96 2.30 18.77
N ALA A 187 3.78 2.52 18.19
CA ALA A 187 2.49 2.40 18.90
C ALA A 187 1.75 1.09 18.64
N GLN A 188 2.27 0.20 17.78
CA GLN A 188 1.71 -1.14 17.65
C GLN A 188 2.13 -1.96 18.88
N PRO A 189 1.20 -2.34 19.78
CA PRO A 189 1.53 -3.34 20.79
C PRO A 189 1.98 -4.59 20.04
N ALA A 190 3.12 -5.15 20.45
CA ALA A 190 3.59 -6.43 19.93
C ALA A 190 2.40 -7.40 19.86
N PHE A 191 2.18 -7.97 18.67
CA PHE A 191 1.17 -8.98 18.38
C PHE A 191 1.06 -9.94 19.58
N GLN A 192 -0.03 -9.83 20.35
CA GLN A 192 -0.30 -10.79 21.40
C GLN A 192 -0.71 -12.08 20.69
N PRO A 193 0.05 -13.19 20.81
CA PRO A 193 -0.40 -14.46 20.26
C PRO A 193 -1.75 -14.78 20.90
N ALA A 194 -2.73 -15.10 20.06
CA ALA A 194 -4.06 -15.50 20.51
C ALA A 194 -3.91 -16.66 21.50
N VAL A 195 -4.22 -16.39 22.77
CA VAL A 195 -4.35 -17.45 23.78
C VAL A 195 -5.56 -18.28 23.35
N PRO A 196 -5.41 -19.58 23.04
CA PRO A 196 -6.55 -20.42 22.72
C PRO A 196 -7.47 -20.43 23.94
N ALA A 197 -8.72 -20.02 23.73
CA ALA A 197 -9.76 -20.06 24.74
C ALA A 197 -9.86 -21.48 25.30
N ALA A 198 -9.54 -21.63 26.58
CA ALA A 198 -9.68 -22.89 27.30
C ALA A 198 -11.13 -23.38 27.15
N GLY A 199 -11.25 -24.59 26.60
CA GLY A 199 -12.53 -25.25 26.37
C GLY A 199 -13.35 -25.31 27.66
N LYS A 200 -14.55 -24.74 27.61
CA LYS A 200 -15.60 -25.06 28.57
C LYS A 200 -16.08 -26.47 28.25
N THR A 201 -15.64 -27.43 29.05
CA THR A 201 -16.30 -28.72 29.21
C THR A 201 -17.72 -28.47 29.74
N ALA A 202 -18.71 -28.96 29.01
CA ALA A 202 -20.08 -29.08 29.50
C ALA A 202 -20.16 -30.30 30.44
N PRO A 203 -20.82 -30.20 31.61
CA PRO A 203 -21.13 -31.35 32.46
C PRO A 203 -22.43 -32.04 31.98
N PRO A 204 -22.72 -33.27 32.47
CA PRO A 204 -23.44 -34.32 31.73
C PRO A 204 -24.95 -34.11 31.59
#